data_AF-Q9Z7X1-F1
#
_entry.id   AF-Q9Z7X1-F1
#
_cell.length_a   1.000
_cell.length_b   1.000
_cell.length_c   1.000
_cell.angle_alpha   90.00
_cell.angle_beta   90.00
_cell.angle_gamma   90.00
#
_symmetry.space_group_name_H-M   'P 1'
#
loop_
_entity.id
_entity.type
_entity.pdbx_description
1 polymer ?
#
loop_
_entity_poly.entity_id
_entity_poly.type
_entity_poly.pdbx_seq_one_letter_code
_entity_poly.pdbx_strand_id
1 'polypeptide(L)'
;MNERTLLLLLKKKKGLFLAILDLTQTESSLTTPELEKVLKQKKIFLSCIDRVDLQIKEFRHAFSSELPQDIQEELEEIRDVIIRILDTDKRNYAQKKKEFGIYERP
;
A
#
# COMPACT_ATOMS: atom_id res chain seq x y z
N MET A 1 12.44 -21.26 13.28
CA MET A 1 12.76 -21.23 11.83
C MET A 1 11.74 -20.41 11.01
N ASN A 2 10.50 -20.25 11.48
CA ASN A 2 9.42 -19.58 10.73
C ASN A 2 9.44 -18.04 10.75
N GLU A 3 10.10 -17.45 11.74
CA GLU A 3 10.16 -15.99 11.94
C GLU A 3 10.90 -15.25 10.82
N ARG A 4 12.08 -15.75 10.41
CA ARG A 4 12.88 -15.12 9.34
C ARG A 4 12.12 -15.10 8.02
N THR A 5 11.39 -16.17 7.71
CA THR A 5 10.57 -16.26 6.50
C THR A 5 9.39 -15.30 6.57
N LEU A 6 8.69 -15.24 7.72
CA LEU A 6 7.61 -14.27 7.92
C LEU A 6 8.12 -12.83 7.78
N LEU A 7 9.24 -12.49 8.42
CA LEU A 7 9.84 -11.16 8.33
C LEU A 7 10.21 -10.81 6.87
N LEU A 8 10.75 -11.76 6.11
CA LEU A 8 11.05 -11.55 4.69
C LEU A 8 9.78 -11.27 3.86
N LEU A 9 8.70 -12.00 4.13
CA LEU A 9 7.41 -11.79 3.47
C LEU A 9 6.82 -10.42 3.84
N LEU A 10 6.91 -10.00 5.10
CA LEU A 10 6.46 -8.68 5.55
C LEU A 10 7.29 -7.57 4.89
N LYS A 11 8.62 -7.67 4.84
CA LYS A 11 9.49 -6.72 4.13
C LYS A 11 9.13 -6.61 2.65
N LYS A 12 8.85 -7.75 2.01
CA LYS A 12 8.37 -7.78 0.62
C LYS A 12 7.02 -7.06 0.49
N LYS A 13 6.08 -7.30 1.41
CA LYS A 13 4.78 -6.63 1.46
C LYS A 13 4.94 -5.12 1.62
N LYS A 14 5.79 -4.68 2.55
CA LYS A 14 6.14 -3.26 2.78
C LYS A 14 6.68 -2.61 1.52
N GLY A 15 7.63 -3.25 0.84
CA GLY A 15 8.19 -2.75 -0.43
C GLY A 15 7.13 -2.53 -1.52
N LEU A 16 6.15 -3.43 -1.63
CA LEU A 16 5.02 -3.27 -2.56
C LEU A 16 4.12 -2.08 -2.18
N PHE A 17 3.84 -1.89 -0.89
CA PHE A 17 3.10 -0.71 -0.44
C PHE A 17 3.87 0.60 -0.64
N LEU A 18 5.19 0.62 -0.43
CA LEU A 18 6.03 1.78 -0.72
C LEU A 18 5.98 2.14 -2.21
N ALA A 19 6.06 1.16 -3.10
CA ALA A 19 5.90 1.39 -4.53
C ALA A 19 4.51 1.95 -4.88
N ILE A 20 3.44 1.48 -4.21
CA ILE A 20 2.10 2.07 -4.35
C ILE A 20 2.07 3.51 -3.85
N LEU A 21 2.70 3.81 -2.71
CA LEU A 21 2.78 5.16 -2.16
C LEU A 21 3.49 6.12 -3.12
N ASP A 22 4.62 5.72 -3.68
CA ASP A 22 5.36 6.51 -4.66
C ASP A 22 4.49 6.82 -5.88
N LEU A 23 3.79 5.80 -6.40
CA LEU A 23 2.83 6.00 -7.50
C LEU A 23 1.73 6.98 -7.11
N THR A 24 1.08 6.77 -5.96
CA THR A 24 0.02 7.65 -5.45
C THR A 24 0.48 9.10 -5.31
N GLN A 25 1.70 9.34 -4.84
CA GLN A 25 2.22 10.71 -4.68
C GLN A 25 2.37 11.47 -5.99
N THR A 26 2.52 10.76 -7.12
CA THR A 26 2.67 11.38 -8.44
C THR A 26 1.34 11.60 -9.16
N GLU A 27 0.27 10.90 -8.78
CA GLU A 27 -0.99 10.83 -9.54
C GLU A 27 -1.63 12.19 -9.85
N SER A 28 -1.57 13.15 -8.92
CA SER A 28 -2.19 14.46 -9.10
C SER A 28 -1.58 15.25 -10.28
N SER A 29 -0.31 14.99 -10.59
CA SER A 29 0.46 15.67 -11.64
C SER A 29 0.37 15.00 -13.02
N LEU A 30 -0.25 13.82 -13.10
CA LEU A 30 -0.28 13.02 -14.33
C LEU A 30 -1.41 13.45 -15.27
N THR A 31 -1.16 13.29 -16.56
CA THR A 31 -2.21 13.31 -17.58
C THR A 31 -3.08 12.04 -17.49
N THR A 32 -4.28 12.06 -18.09
CA THR A 32 -5.18 10.90 -18.09
C THR A 32 -4.53 9.60 -18.60
N PRO A 33 -3.80 9.60 -19.74
CA PRO A 33 -3.15 8.38 -20.23
C PRO A 33 -2.03 7.85 -19.32
N GLU A 34 -1.32 8.74 -18.62
CA GLU A 34 -0.29 8.36 -17.65
C GLU A 34 -0.92 7.80 -16.37
N LEU A 35 -1.99 8.44 -15.89
CA LEU A 35 -2.77 7.98 -14.75
C LEU A 35 -3.31 6.56 -14.99
N GLU A 36 -3.84 6.27 -16.19
CA GLU A 36 -4.29 4.92 -16.54
C GLU A 36 -3.17 3.87 -16.42
N LYS A 37 -1.94 4.21 -16.84
CA LYS A 37 -0.79 3.31 -16.72
C LYS A 37 -0.44 3.08 -15.24
N VAL A 38 -0.43 4.15 -14.45
CA VAL A 38 -0.17 4.09 -13.00
C VAL A 38 -1.22 3.25 -12.27
N LEU A 39 -2.51 3.43 -12.59
CA LEU A 39 -3.60 2.63 -12.01
C LEU A 39 -3.45 1.15 -12.35
N LYS A 40 -3.04 0.80 -13.58
CA LYS A 40 -2.74 -0.59 -13.96
C LYS A 40 -1.57 -1.15 -13.15
N GLN A 41 -0.50 -0.37 -12.94
CA GLN A 41 0.63 -0.79 -12.10
C GLN A 41 0.23 -0.99 -10.64
N LYS A 42 -0.54 -0.07 -10.04
CA LYS A 42 -1.10 -0.22 -8.68
C LYS A 42 -1.93 -1.50 -8.56
N LYS A 43 -2.76 -1.82 -9.56
CA LYS A 43 -3.53 -3.08 -9.58
C LYS A 43 -2.64 -4.33 -9.58
N ILE A 44 -1.52 -4.30 -10.31
CA ILE A 44 -0.54 -5.39 -10.31
C ILE A 44 0.09 -5.53 -8.92
N PHE A 45 0.53 -4.43 -8.31
CA PHE A 45 1.12 -4.45 -6.97
C PHE A 45 0.14 -4.95 -5.90
N LEU A 46 -1.13 -4.53 -5.95
CA LEU A 46 -2.17 -5.05 -5.07
C LEU A 46 -2.34 -6.58 -5.23
N SER A 47 -2.35 -7.09 -6.46
CA SER A 47 -2.41 -8.54 -6.68
C SER A 47 -1.16 -9.27 -6.15
N CYS A 48 0.01 -8.65 -6.23
CA CYS A 48 1.22 -9.19 -5.60
C CYS A 48 1.11 -9.20 -4.07
N ILE A 49 0.53 -8.18 -3.46
CA ILE A 49 0.27 -8.10 -2.02
C ILE A 49 -0.70 -9.22 -1.60
N ASP A 50 -1.78 -9.45 -2.36
CA ASP A 50 -2.72 -10.54 -2.09
C ASP A 50 -2.03 -11.92 -2.05
N ARG A 51 -1.08 -12.14 -2.98
CA ARG A 51 -0.29 -13.38 -3.00
C ARG A 51 0.62 -13.51 -1.78
N VAL A 52 1.27 -12.41 -1.37
CA VAL A 52 2.09 -12.40 -0.15
C VAL A 52 1.23 -12.65 1.09
N ASP A 53 0.02 -12.10 1.14
CA ASP A 53 -0.92 -12.33 2.23
C ASP A 53 -1.40 -13.78 2.33
N LEU A 54 -1.57 -14.46 1.20
CA LEU A 54 -1.82 -15.91 1.20
C LEU A 54 -0.65 -16.69 1.81
N GLN A 55 0.60 -16.33 1.47
CA GLN A 55 1.78 -16.96 2.05
C GLN A 55 1.91 -16.69 3.55
N ILE A 56 1.64 -15.45 3.99
CA ILE A 56 1.67 -15.09 5.41
C ILE A 56 0.62 -15.86 6.22
N LYS A 57 -0.57 -16.12 5.65
CA LYS A 57 -1.63 -16.89 6.33
C LYS A 57 -1.18 -18.29 6.74
N GLU A 58 -0.26 -18.92 6.02
CA GLU A 58 0.30 -20.23 6.36
C GLU A 58 1.03 -20.22 7.72
N PHE A 59 1.52 -19.06 8.15
CA PHE A 59 2.21 -18.87 9.41
C PHE A 59 1.29 -18.61 10.61
N ARG A 60 -0.05 -18.53 10.40
CA ARG A 60 -1.02 -18.18 11.47
C ARG A 60 -0.95 -19.12 12.67
N HIS A 61 -0.60 -20.39 12.45
CA HIS A 61 -0.50 -21.40 13.52
C HIS A 61 0.90 -21.49 14.15
N ALA A 62 1.88 -20.76 13.61
CA ALA A 62 3.28 -20.89 13.98
C ALA A 62 3.70 -20.07 15.21
N PHE A 63 2.83 -19.18 15.71
CA PHE A 63 3.15 -18.27 16.81
C PHE A 63 2.27 -18.53 18.02
N SER A 64 2.92 -18.76 19.17
CA SER A 64 2.27 -18.90 20.47
C SER A 64 2.29 -17.53 21.17
N SER A 65 1.14 -16.88 21.20
CA SER A 65 0.81 -15.66 21.95
C SER A 65 1.53 -14.34 21.60
N GLU A 66 2.86 -14.29 21.44
CA GLU A 66 3.59 -13.03 21.19
C GLU A 66 4.49 -13.12 19.96
N LEU A 67 4.38 -12.13 19.07
CA LEU A 67 5.25 -12.01 17.90
C LEU A 67 6.61 -11.43 18.32
N PRO A 68 7.73 -11.85 17.70
CA PRO A 68 9.02 -11.20 17.88
C PRO A 68 8.96 -9.69 17.59
N GLN A 69 9.76 -8.90 18.30
CA GLN A 69 9.79 -7.44 18.17
C GLN A 69 9.99 -6.97 16.73
N ASP A 70 10.98 -7.53 16.00
CA ASP A 70 11.24 -7.19 14.59
C ASP A 70 10.00 -7.36 13.68
N ILE A 71 9.13 -8.34 14.00
CA ILE A 71 7.90 -8.59 13.25
C ILE A 71 6.83 -7.56 13.61
N GLN A 72 6.75 -7.17 14.89
CA GLN A 72 5.84 -6.11 15.33
C GLN A 72 6.21 -4.77 14.71
N GLU A 73 7.49 -4.39 14.76
CA GLU A 73 8.02 -3.16 14.15
C GLU A 73 7.72 -3.11 12.64
N GLU A 74 7.98 -4.22 11.93
CA GLU A 74 7.70 -4.29 10.49
C GLU A 74 6.19 -4.17 10.18
N LEU A 75 5.31 -4.70 11.03
CA LEU A 75 3.85 -4.54 10.89
C LEU A 75 3.39 -3.10 11.14
N GLU A 76 3.97 -2.43 12.13
CA GLU A 76 3.71 -1.00 12.41
C GLU A 76 4.14 -0.13 11.23
N GLU A 77 5.34 -0.34 10.69
CA GLU A 77 5.81 0.38 9.51
C GLU A 77 4.90 0.16 8.29
N ILE A 78 4.44 -1.07 8.05
CA ILE A 78 3.47 -1.36 6.98
C ILE A 78 2.18 -0.57 7.20
N ARG A 79 1.67 -0.53 8.43
CA ARG A 79 0.46 0.22 8.78
C ARG A 79 0.63 1.71 8.51
N ASP A 80 1.78 2.29 8.87
CA ASP A 80 2.08 3.70 8.64
C ASP A 80 2.15 4.03 7.14
N VAL A 81 2.75 3.14 6.34
CA VAL A 81 2.75 3.30 4.87
C VAL A 81 1.32 3.28 4.32
N ILE A 82 0.46 2.36 4.78
CA ILE A 82 -0.95 2.31 4.36
C ILE A 82 -1.68 3.60 4.71
N ILE A 83 -1.52 4.13 5.92
CA ILE A 83 -2.12 5.40 6.34
C ILE A 83 -1.67 6.53 5.41
N ARG A 84 -0.38 6.61 5.09
CA ARG A 84 0.18 7.62 4.16
C ARG A 84 -0.39 7.49 2.76
N ILE A 85 -0.63 6.28 2.26
CA ILE A 85 -1.31 6.06 0.97
C ILE A 85 -2.71 6.66 1.01
N LEU A 86 -3.51 6.29 2.03
CA LEU A 86 -4.89 6.76 2.17
C LEU A 86 -4.99 8.28 2.28
N ASP A 87 -4.10 8.91 3.05
CA ASP A 87 -4.08 10.37 3.18
C ASP A 87 -3.59 11.08 1.91
N THR A 88 -2.73 10.44 1.13
CA THR A 88 -2.32 10.98 -0.18
C THR A 88 -3.43 10.84 -1.21
N ASP A 89 -4.13 9.71 -1.26
CA ASP A 89 -5.33 9.52 -2.10
C ASP A 89 -6.41 10.57 -1.78
N LYS A 90 -6.69 10.84 -0.50
CA LYS A 90 -7.62 11.91 -0.09
C LYS A 90 -7.21 13.28 -0.62
N ARG A 91 -5.92 13.62 -0.55
CA ARG A 91 -5.38 14.89 -1.05
C ARG A 91 -5.47 14.98 -2.57
N ASN A 92 -5.10 13.92 -3.29
CA ASN A 92 -5.22 13.84 -4.75
C ASN A 92 -6.67 14.02 -5.21
N TYR A 93 -7.60 13.34 -4.55
CA TYR A 93 -9.03 13.47 -4.83
C TYR A 93 -9.52 14.91 -4.61
N ALA A 94 -9.16 15.52 -3.48
CA ALA A 94 -9.55 16.90 -3.19
C ALA A 94 -8.97 17.90 -4.21
N GLN A 95 -7.74 17.69 -4.67
CA GLN A 95 -7.11 18.51 -5.71
C GLN A 95 -7.83 18.34 -7.05
N LYS A 96 -8.05 17.11 -7.52
CA LYS A 96 -8.78 16.85 -8.77
C LYS A 96 -10.21 17.39 -8.71
N LYS A 97 -10.90 17.26 -7.57
CA LYS A 97 -12.24 17.84 -7.37
C LYS A 97 -12.26 19.36 -7.57
N LYS A 98 -11.20 20.07 -7.14
CA LYS A 98 -11.03 21.51 -7.39
C LYS A 98 -10.71 21.81 -8.86
N GLU A 99 -9.80 21.05 -9.48
CA GLU A 99 -9.42 21.20 -10.90
C GLU A 99 -10.62 21.01 -11.85
N PHE A 100 -11.53 20.08 -11.54
CA PHE A 100 -12.71 19.81 -12.35
C PHE A 100 -13.92 20.72 -12.06
N GLY A 101 -13.77 21.74 -11.20
CA GLY A 101 -14.84 22.73 -10.97
C GLY A 101 -16.13 22.14 -10.39
N ILE A 102 -16.08 21.04 -9.63
CA ILE A 102 -17.26 20.38 -9.04
C ILE A 102 -17.90 21.25 -7.91
N TYR A 103 -17.42 22.48 -7.72
CA TYR A 103 -18.04 23.54 -6.92
C TYR A 103 -18.45 24.76 -7.76
N GLU A 104 -18.95 24.56 -8.98
CA GLU A 104 -19.75 25.60 -9.66
C GLU A 104 -20.97 24.96 -10.35
N ARG A 105 -22.03 24.73 -9.59
CA ARG A 105 -23.44 24.78 -10.00
C ARG A 105 -24.30 24.92 -8.75
N PRO A 106 -25.31 25.79 -8.79
CA PRO A 106 -25.37 27.08 -8.08
C PRO A 106 -25.72 26.99 -6.60
#